data_AF-R1ER79-F1
#
_entry.id   AF-R1ER79-F1
#
_cell.length_a   1.000
_cell.length_b   1.000
_cell.length_c   1.000
_cell.angle_alpha   90.00
_cell.angle_beta   90.00
_cell.angle_gamma   90.00
#
_symmetry.space_group_name_H-M   'P 1'
#
loop_
_entity.id
_entity.type
_entity.pdbx_description
1 polymer ?
#
loop_
_entity_poly.entity_id
_entity_poly.type
_entity_poly.pdbx_seq_one_letter_code
_entity_poly.pdbx_strand_id
1 'polypeptide(L)'
;MEQHPTTPAQIGAFNRWSAAIERAGRSPHNYMKLSGAFSEIADQDPAQPWTPDQVLERMRPWLDVLFKSFPPERIMFGSDWPVCNVRGPGEKLAWKSWVAVVERILDAYGLTDEQKDRVWYGTAVEAYRLSPPSA
;
A
#
# COMPACT_ATOMS: atom_id res chain seq x y z
N MET A 1 -6.62 -8.76 5.85
CA MET A 1 -7.30 -7.57 6.43
C MET A 1 -8.80 -7.69 6.23
N GLU A 2 -9.54 -8.14 7.25
CA GLU A 2 -11.00 -8.06 7.16
C GLU A 2 -11.42 -6.58 7.05
N GLN A 3 -12.60 -6.34 6.49
CA GLN A 3 -13.26 -5.03 6.42
C GLN A 3 -13.10 -4.25 7.74
N HIS A 4 -13.13 -2.90 7.69
CA HIS A 4 -12.96 -1.99 8.84
C HIS A 4 -13.20 -2.65 10.20
N PRO A 5 -12.24 -2.60 11.15
CA PRO A 5 -12.33 -3.36 12.40
C PRO A 5 -13.60 -2.97 13.17
N THR A 6 -14.57 -3.87 13.26
CA THR A 6 -15.91 -3.62 13.82
C THR A 6 -16.19 -4.44 15.07
N THR A 7 -15.56 -5.60 15.21
CA THR A 7 -15.64 -6.41 16.43
C THR A 7 -14.51 -6.07 17.42
N PRO A 8 -14.69 -6.33 18.73
CA PRO A 8 -13.62 -6.12 19.71
C PRO A 8 -12.31 -6.86 19.38
N ALA A 9 -12.43 -8.07 18.81
CA ALA A 9 -11.26 -8.86 18.40
C ALA A 9 -10.51 -8.21 17.22
N GLN A 10 -11.23 -7.75 16.20
CA GLN A 10 -10.64 -7.04 15.06
C GLN A 10 -10.01 -5.71 15.48
N ILE A 11 -10.68 -4.95 16.35
CA ILE A 11 -10.14 -3.71 16.92
C ILE A 11 -8.85 -4.00 17.70
N GLY A 12 -8.84 -5.03 18.54
CA GLY A 12 -7.64 -5.45 19.27
C GLY A 12 -6.47 -5.85 18.35
N ALA A 13 -6.76 -6.56 17.25
CA ALA A 13 -5.76 -6.93 16.25
C ALA A 13 -5.22 -5.70 15.50
N PHE A 14 -6.11 -4.79 15.07
CA PHE A 14 -5.74 -3.53 14.43
C PHE A 14 -4.85 -2.67 15.33
N ASN A 15 -5.19 -2.53 16.61
CA ASN A 15 -4.39 -1.75 17.56
C ASN A 15 -2.98 -2.32 17.75
N ARG A 16 -2.85 -3.66 17.82
CA ARG A 16 -1.53 -4.32 17.88
C ARG A 16 -0.72 -4.10 16.61
N TRP A 17 -1.37 -4.23 15.45
CA TRP A 17 -0.73 -3.95 14.16
C TRP A 17 -0.28 -2.49 14.08
N SER A 18 -1.16 -1.54 14.43
CA SER A 18 -0.88 -0.11 14.39
C SER A 18 0.31 0.25 15.28
N ALA A 19 0.34 -0.22 16.52
CA ALA A 19 1.45 0.00 17.44
C ALA A 19 2.78 -0.57 16.90
N ALA A 20 2.73 -1.73 16.22
CA ALA A 20 3.91 -2.33 15.60
C ALA A 20 4.42 -1.49 14.42
N ILE A 21 3.53 -0.98 13.56
CA ILE A 21 3.87 -0.10 12.43
C ILE A 21 4.43 1.23 12.92
N GLU A 22 3.80 1.87 13.91
CA GLU A 22 4.30 3.12 14.50
C GLU A 22 5.70 2.92 15.11
N ARG A 23 5.92 1.80 15.82
CA ARG A 23 7.24 1.46 16.36
C ARG A 23 8.26 1.22 15.25
N ALA A 24 7.90 0.52 14.18
CA ALA A 24 8.77 0.29 13.03
C ALA A 24 9.14 1.61 12.33
N GLY A 25 8.18 2.53 12.20
CA GLY A 25 8.36 3.84 11.58
C GLY A 25 9.37 4.75 12.31
N ARG A 26 9.58 4.57 13.62
CA ARG A 26 10.57 5.34 14.41
C ARG A 26 12.03 5.05 14.05
N SER A 27 12.32 3.88 13.49
CA SER A 27 13.68 3.57 13.04
C SER A 27 13.92 4.22 11.68
N PRO A 28 14.98 5.03 11.51
CA PRO A 28 15.30 5.64 10.21
C PRO A 28 15.74 4.60 9.16
N HIS A 29 16.07 3.37 9.58
CA HIS A 29 16.53 2.30 8.69
C HIS A 29 15.40 1.40 8.17
N ASN A 30 14.17 1.63 8.62
CA ASN A 30 13.02 0.86 8.16
C ASN A 30 12.32 1.57 7.00
N TYR A 31 12.02 0.79 5.97
CA TYR A 31 11.24 1.18 4.80
C TYR A 31 9.92 0.41 4.76
N MET A 32 8.92 0.97 4.09
CA MET A 32 7.59 0.40 3.93
C MET A 32 7.29 0.13 2.47
N LYS A 33 6.84 -1.10 2.15
CA LYS A 33 6.27 -1.41 0.85
C LYS A 33 4.76 -1.19 0.86
N LEU A 34 4.28 -0.36 -0.07
CA LEU A 34 2.87 -0.26 -0.40
C LEU A 34 2.56 -1.35 -1.42
N SER A 35 2.18 -2.53 -0.92
CA SER A 35 1.97 -3.76 -1.70
C SER A 35 1.00 -4.72 -1.03
N GLY A 36 0.55 -5.75 -1.76
CA GLY A 36 -0.14 -6.90 -1.18
C GLY A 36 -1.55 -6.63 -0.67
N ALA A 37 -2.18 -5.51 -1.09
CA ALA A 37 -3.50 -5.18 -0.60
C ALA A 37 -4.54 -6.20 -1.06
N PHE A 38 -4.62 -6.51 -2.36
CA PHE A 38 -5.70 -7.37 -2.90
C PHE A 38 -5.83 -8.75 -2.24
N SER A 39 -4.72 -9.39 -1.87
CA SER A 39 -4.73 -10.67 -1.15
C SER A 39 -5.30 -10.55 0.27
N GLU A 40 -5.26 -9.35 0.84
CA GLU A 40 -5.65 -9.04 2.21
C GLU A 40 -7.07 -8.47 2.35
N ILE A 41 -7.57 -7.61 1.45
CA ILE A 41 -8.82 -6.81 1.63
C ILE A 41 -10.13 -7.55 1.31
N ALA A 42 -10.09 -8.88 1.28
CA ALA A 42 -11.21 -9.83 1.05
C ALA A 42 -11.46 -10.25 -0.41
N ASP A 43 -12.32 -11.27 -0.57
CA ASP A 43 -12.68 -11.91 -1.82
C ASP A 43 -13.44 -10.93 -2.73
N GLN A 44 -12.73 -10.12 -3.50
CA GLN A 44 -13.35 -9.36 -4.59
C GLN A 44 -13.87 -10.34 -5.64
N ASP A 45 -15.03 -10.05 -6.23
CA ASP A 45 -15.52 -10.78 -7.39
C ASP A 45 -14.65 -10.41 -8.61
N PRO A 46 -13.89 -11.34 -9.22
CA PRO A 46 -13.10 -11.04 -10.40
C PRO A 46 -13.95 -10.61 -11.61
N ALA A 47 -15.24 -10.96 -11.65
CA ALA A 47 -16.17 -10.51 -12.68
C ALA A 47 -16.65 -9.06 -12.44
N GLN A 48 -16.56 -8.57 -11.21
CA GLN A 48 -16.94 -7.21 -10.81
C GLN A 48 -15.87 -6.62 -9.88
N PRO A 49 -14.68 -6.34 -10.42
CA PRO A 49 -13.58 -5.85 -9.61
C PRO A 49 -13.90 -4.48 -9.00
N TRP A 50 -13.42 -4.24 -7.79
CA TRP A 50 -13.61 -2.96 -7.13
C TRP A 50 -12.92 -1.83 -7.88
N THR A 51 -13.51 -0.63 -7.81
CA THR A 51 -12.86 0.58 -8.32
C THR A 51 -11.69 0.99 -7.43
N PRO A 52 -10.72 1.78 -7.95
CA PRO A 52 -9.63 2.29 -7.13
C PRO A 52 -10.08 3.03 -5.87
N ASP A 53 -11.14 3.84 -5.96
CA ASP A 53 -11.69 4.56 -4.81
C ASP A 53 -12.29 3.60 -3.76
N GLN A 54 -12.97 2.52 -4.18
CA GLN A 54 -13.51 1.51 -3.26
C GLN A 54 -12.42 0.73 -2.52
N VAL A 55 -11.30 0.48 -3.20
CA VAL A 55 -10.10 -0.14 -2.59
C VAL A 55 -9.47 0.83 -1.60
N LEU A 56 -9.27 2.09 -1.99
CA LEU A 56 -8.75 3.15 -1.12
C LEU A 56 -9.58 3.30 0.16
N GLU A 57 -10.91 3.37 0.05
CA GLU A 57 -11.81 3.47 1.21
C GLU A 57 -11.57 2.34 2.23
N ARG A 58 -11.48 1.10 1.74
CA ARG A 58 -11.24 -0.08 2.58
C ARG A 58 -9.85 -0.05 3.20
N MET A 59 -8.85 0.49 2.52
CA MET A 59 -7.48 0.55 3.03
C MET A 59 -7.23 1.72 3.99
N ARG A 60 -8.12 2.73 4.00
CA ARG A 60 -7.90 4.01 4.69
C ARG A 60 -7.43 3.88 6.15
N PRO A 61 -8.02 3.02 7.02
CA PRO A 61 -7.54 2.91 8.40
C PRO A 61 -6.07 2.49 8.52
N TRP A 62 -5.60 1.62 7.63
CA TRP A 62 -4.22 1.16 7.60
C TRP A 62 -3.30 2.20 6.95
N LEU A 63 -3.76 2.85 5.89
CA LEU A 63 -3.02 3.91 5.22
C LEU A 63 -2.80 5.12 6.14
N ASP A 64 -3.80 5.49 6.96
CA ASP A 64 -3.66 6.58 7.93
C ASP A 64 -2.52 6.34 8.92
N VAL A 65 -2.40 5.10 9.43
CA VAL A 65 -1.29 4.71 10.31
C VAL A 65 0.03 4.69 9.54
N LEU A 66 0.03 4.17 8.31
CA LEU A 66 1.21 4.07 7.47
C LEU A 66 1.80 5.45 7.16
N PHE A 67 1.01 6.38 6.62
CA PHE A 67 1.46 7.73 6.26
C PHE A 67 1.77 8.61 7.48
N LYS A 68 1.19 8.33 8.64
CA LYS A 68 1.61 8.95 9.92
C LYS A 68 2.98 8.42 10.39
N SER A 69 3.30 7.16 10.08
CA SER A 69 4.49 6.48 10.61
C SER A 69 5.72 6.56 9.70
N PHE A 70 5.50 6.65 8.39
CA PHE A 70 6.55 6.67 7.38
C PHE A 70 6.39 7.92 6.50
N PRO A 71 7.44 8.74 6.35
CA PRO A 71 7.44 9.81 5.37
C PRO A 71 7.53 9.20 3.94
N PRO A 72 7.11 9.93 2.89
CA PRO A 72 7.10 9.43 1.52
C PRO A 72 8.45 8.87 1.04
N GLU A 73 9.57 9.42 1.50
CA GLU A 73 10.93 8.98 1.18
C GLU A 73 11.28 7.59 1.71
N ARG A 74 10.42 7.01 2.57
CA ARG A 74 10.54 5.66 3.12
C ARG A 74 9.40 4.72 2.74
N ILE A 75 8.51 5.16 1.86
CA ILE A 75 7.45 4.33 1.26
C ILE A 75 7.86 4.00 -0.18
N MET A 76 7.69 2.76 -0.61
CA MET A 76 7.97 2.33 -1.98
C MET A 76 6.83 1.47 -2.53
N PHE A 77 6.54 1.61 -3.82
CA PHE A 77 5.61 0.78 -4.56
C PHE A 77 6.06 -0.70 -4.59
N GLY A 78 5.10 -1.61 -4.52
CA GLY A 78 5.30 -2.99 -4.91
C GLY A 78 3.97 -3.59 -5.37
N SER A 79 3.97 -4.31 -6.50
CA SER A 79 2.72 -4.90 -7.02
C SER A 79 2.26 -6.14 -6.26
N ASP A 80 3.20 -6.86 -5.65
CA ASP A 80 2.99 -8.22 -5.15
C ASP A 80 2.59 -9.22 -6.26
N TRP A 81 2.97 -8.96 -7.51
CA TRP A 81 2.71 -9.91 -8.62
C TRP A 81 3.57 -11.18 -8.47
N PRO A 82 3.02 -12.39 -8.74
CA PRO A 82 1.66 -12.68 -9.24
C PRO A 82 0.60 -12.85 -8.14
N VAL A 83 0.96 -12.73 -6.86
CA VAL A 83 0.05 -12.92 -5.72
C VAL A 83 -1.08 -11.89 -5.70
N CYS A 84 -0.88 -10.69 -6.25
CA CYS A 84 -1.95 -9.70 -6.42
C CYS A 84 -3.11 -10.17 -7.30
N ASN A 85 -2.98 -11.29 -8.01
CA ASN A 85 -4.07 -11.97 -8.71
C ASN A 85 -4.96 -12.76 -7.74
N VAL A 86 -4.42 -13.23 -6.61
CA VAL A 86 -5.16 -13.97 -5.57
C VAL A 86 -6.09 -12.98 -4.88
N ARG A 87 -7.40 -13.22 -5.00
CA ARG A 87 -8.46 -12.27 -4.57
C ARG A 87 -8.35 -10.90 -5.25
N GLY A 88 -7.56 -10.83 -6.32
CA GLY A 88 -7.37 -9.71 -7.22
C GLY A 88 -8.43 -9.64 -8.32
N PRO A 89 -8.39 -8.61 -9.18
CA PRO A 89 -9.27 -8.50 -10.34
C PRO A 89 -8.86 -9.44 -11.50
N GLY A 90 -8.06 -10.47 -11.20
CA GLY A 90 -7.50 -11.42 -12.16
C GLY A 90 -6.21 -10.94 -12.85
N GLU A 91 -5.50 -11.90 -13.47
CA GLU A 91 -4.16 -11.73 -14.07
C GLU A 91 -4.06 -10.56 -15.06
N LYS A 92 -5.10 -10.33 -15.86
CA LYS A 92 -5.11 -9.30 -16.90
C LYS A 92 -5.24 -7.87 -16.34
N LEU A 93 -5.84 -7.73 -15.15
CA LEU A 93 -6.21 -6.43 -14.59
C LEU A 93 -5.40 -6.07 -13.34
N ALA A 94 -4.93 -7.05 -12.56
CA ALA A 94 -4.35 -6.82 -11.23
C ALA A 94 -3.24 -5.77 -11.21
N TRP A 95 -2.32 -5.82 -12.19
CA TRP A 95 -1.27 -4.81 -12.30
C TRP A 95 -1.83 -3.41 -12.49
N LYS A 96 -2.67 -3.20 -13.52
CA LYS A 96 -3.23 -1.88 -13.85
C LYS A 96 -4.12 -1.35 -12.74
N SER A 97 -4.93 -2.23 -12.14
CA SER A 97 -5.79 -1.89 -11.01
C SER A 97 -4.96 -1.46 -9.79
N TRP A 98 -3.88 -2.17 -9.48
CA TRP A 98 -3.04 -1.79 -8.35
C TRP A 98 -2.29 -0.47 -8.59
N VAL A 99 -1.77 -0.24 -9.79
CA VAL A 99 -1.18 1.06 -10.16
C VAL A 99 -2.20 2.19 -9.97
N ALA A 100 -3.41 2.04 -10.50
CA ALA A 100 -4.47 3.05 -10.35
C ALA A 100 -4.87 3.28 -8.88
N VAL A 101 -4.89 2.23 -8.05
CA VAL A 101 -5.11 2.35 -6.61
C VAL A 101 -3.99 3.17 -5.96
N VAL A 102 -2.73 2.86 -6.26
CA VAL A 102 -1.59 3.58 -5.69
C VAL A 102 -1.61 5.05 -6.12
N GLU A 103 -1.82 5.36 -7.40
CA GLU A 103 -2.02 6.74 -7.88
C GLU A 103 -3.08 7.47 -7.03
N ARG A 104 -4.20 6.80 -6.80
CA ARG A 104 -5.32 7.38 -6.06
C ARG A 104 -5.02 7.57 -4.57
N ILE A 105 -4.24 6.67 -3.97
CA ILE A 105 -3.70 6.83 -2.61
C ILE A 105 -2.79 8.05 -2.56
N LEU A 106 -1.82 8.19 -3.47
CA LEU A 106 -0.85 9.30 -3.41
C LEU A 106 -1.55 10.66 -3.55
N ASP A 107 -2.56 10.76 -4.42
CA ASP A 107 -3.41 11.95 -4.53
C ASP A 107 -4.21 12.22 -3.26
N ALA A 108 -4.83 11.19 -2.69
CA ALA A 108 -5.67 11.33 -1.50
C ALA A 108 -4.90 11.77 -0.25
N TYR A 109 -3.61 11.41 -0.16
CA TYR A 109 -2.71 11.85 0.92
C TYR A 109 -1.92 13.12 0.57
N GLY A 110 -2.20 13.75 -0.58
CA GLY A 110 -1.67 15.07 -0.93
C GLY A 110 -0.17 15.11 -1.22
N LEU A 111 0.40 14.01 -1.73
CA LEU A 111 1.82 13.98 -2.07
C LEU A 111 2.13 14.90 -3.26
N THR A 112 3.24 15.61 -3.19
CA THR A 112 3.79 16.37 -4.34
C THR A 112 4.34 15.43 -5.40
N ASP A 113 4.62 15.93 -6.60
CA ASP A 113 5.19 15.12 -7.68
C ASP A 113 6.55 14.52 -7.29
N GLU A 114 7.40 15.26 -6.56
CA GLU A 114 8.67 14.74 -6.05
C GLU A 114 8.45 13.62 -5.04
N GLN A 115 7.46 13.74 -4.16
CA GLN A 115 7.11 12.70 -3.20
C GLN A 115 6.50 11.46 -3.89
N LYS A 116 5.74 11.66 -4.96
CA LYS A 116 5.23 10.55 -5.80
C LYS A 116 6.39 9.80 -6.45
N ASP A 117 7.38 10.50 -6.99
CA ASP A 117 8.60 9.90 -7.55
C ASP A 117 9.37 9.07 -6.52
N ARG A 118 9.44 9.55 -5.27
CA ARG A 118 9.99 8.77 -4.15
C ARG A 118 9.25 7.44 -3.98
N VAL A 119 7.92 7.46 -3.94
CA VAL A 119 7.13 6.24 -3.77
C VAL A 119 7.25 5.31 -4.98
N TRP A 120 7.25 5.84 -6.21
CA TRP A 120 7.28 5.02 -7.41
C TRP A 120 8.61 4.29 -7.62
N TYR A 121 9.74 4.94 -7.33
CA TYR A 121 11.06 4.32 -7.56
C TYR A 121 12.16 4.85 -6.64
N GLY A 122 12.17 6.14 -6.30
CA GLY A 122 13.31 6.78 -5.63
C GLY A 122 13.67 6.13 -4.29
N THR A 123 12.65 5.76 -3.50
CA THR A 123 12.84 5.06 -2.23
C THR A 123 13.43 3.65 -2.44
N ALA A 124 13.04 2.94 -3.50
CA ALA A 124 13.58 1.61 -3.80
C ALA A 124 15.05 1.69 -4.25
N VAL A 125 15.39 2.71 -5.06
CA VAL A 125 16.77 2.97 -5.49
C VAL A 125 17.68 3.16 -4.27
N GLU A 126 17.25 3.96 -3.30
CA GLU A 126 18.02 4.20 -2.07
C GLU A 126 18.10 2.96 -1.19
N ALA A 127 16.96 2.34 -0.87
CA ALA A 127 16.89 1.21 0.05
C ALA A 127 17.65 -0.02 -0.46
N TYR A 128 17.60 -0.27 -1.77
CA TYR A 128 18.27 -1.42 -2.40
C TYR A 128 19.61 -1.07 -3.03
N ARG A 129 20.07 0.18 -2.94
CA ARG A 129 21.33 0.68 -3.54
C ARG A 129 21.42 0.36 -5.03
N LEU A 130 20.33 0.63 -5.76
CA LEU A 130 20.26 0.39 -7.20
C LEU A 130 20.97 1.51 -7.94
N SER A 131 21.60 1.16 -9.06
CA SER A 131 22.04 2.14 -10.05
C SER A 131 20.89 2.37 -11.03
N PRO A 132 20.33 3.58 -11.15
CA PRO A 132 19.36 3.88 -12.19
C PRO A 132 19.96 3.61 -13.58
N PRO A 133 19.14 3.25 -14.58
CA PRO A 133 19.61 3.14 -15.96
C PRO A 133 20.26 4.45 -16.39
N SER A 134 21.39 4.37 -17.09
CA SER A 134 21.96 5.53 -17.77
C SER A 134 20.95 6.08 -18.78
N ALA A 135 20.77 7.41 -18.80
CA ALA A 135 19.93 8.11 -19.77
C ALA A 135 20.48 8.01 -21.20
#